data_AF-A0AAP8IYU0-F1
#
_entry.id   AF-A0AAP8IYU0-F1
#
_cell.length_a   1.000
_cell.length_b   1.000
_cell.length_c   1.000
_cell.angle_alpha   90.00
_cell.angle_beta   90.00
_cell.angle_gamma   90.00
#
_symmetry.space_group_name_H-M   'P 1'
#
loop_
_entity.id
_entity.type
_entity.pdbx_description
1 polymer ?
#
loop_
_entity_poly.entity_id
_entity_poly.type
_entity_poly.pdbx_seq_one_letter_code
_entity_poly.pdbx_strand_id
1 'polypeptide(L)'
;MKTNESGSVLEALGSFFRSQRIARGLTLQEVSSNWSAATLSRFERGEIDISTDKMLSLMTKIGIDELDFLEFYESIPANFPLQLQDLTQLNDIAILEARKRGFFAAHPHINSMTELARLMFAAAENWPNPQFRFSSEDEQLLADRLATPERFTILELELYKAIAGPASHELLSLLWHRAQRIPDNWRQPREMIELLLWLGALMDQDMELVNDMESELAEWYVADSVRDRIIEFMSNWQYGRSVANWLRTPTNQNKAKIQAIISILKKYDVMTDARWFEMMLVRTQSGSVYHNTQLIDHPRKLTEAHTAQEVVKRQRLYLGLKITDINLNVSPTTLRRFENGQTQLAASSLFQLCGELALLPSQILSSLDPTSDNVLGKISLKQTFKQVQQATALNEDKHLVTNLIHQFTTQFSDIPANTLNMQLFVLKSASGLVPANDPTMLRQAPILLSRLLQNNHWGALETHTSQELINWLNPEQLTMLFQKGNHVVVKHPLTVGINYVFSGLNQAIIRVILHYSSKELSAFLQSFRWLLTSTDPSPERWEALGSWYLGRYLLDPSKANADQVELYVHESLRIGHPNAITNLKSFNIKHLPKGFIDKFVSSYKD
;
A
#
# COMPACT_ATOMS: atom_id res chain seq x y z
N MET A 1 -4.22 -0.34 22.87
CA MET A 1 -2.75 -0.17 22.98
C MET A 1 -2.45 0.51 24.30
N LYS A 2 -1.50 0.00 25.10
CA LYS A 2 -0.90 0.83 26.15
C LYS A 2 -0.09 1.91 25.43
N THR A 3 -0.39 3.16 25.70
CA THR A 3 0.43 4.31 25.29
C THR A 3 1.82 4.09 25.87
N ASN A 4 2.75 3.60 25.06
CA ASN A 4 4.15 3.59 25.44
C ASN A 4 4.55 5.05 25.64
N GLU A 5 5.05 5.34 26.83
CA GLU A 5 5.84 6.53 27.13
C GLU A 5 6.86 6.71 26.00
N SER A 6 7.02 7.95 25.55
CA SER A 6 7.82 8.33 24.39
C SER A 6 9.29 7.90 24.54
N GLY A 7 9.58 6.66 24.16
CA GLY A 7 10.93 6.18 23.95
C GLY A 7 11.57 6.92 22.77
N SER A 8 12.88 7.05 22.79
CA SER A 8 13.60 7.69 21.68
C SER A 8 13.43 6.92 20.37
N VAL A 9 13.60 7.58 19.21
CA VAL A 9 13.61 6.91 17.89
C VAL A 9 14.59 5.73 17.88
N LEU A 10 15.72 5.87 18.59
CA LEU A 10 16.72 4.81 18.75
C LEU A 10 16.17 3.58 19.48
N GLU A 11 15.46 3.76 20.59
CA GLU A 11 14.84 2.64 21.34
C GLU A 11 13.78 1.93 20.50
N ALA A 12 12.92 2.68 19.81
CA ALA A 12 11.91 2.13 18.93
C ALA A 12 12.55 1.34 17.78
N LEU A 13 13.59 1.90 17.14
CA LEU A 13 14.29 1.26 16.03
C LEU A 13 14.99 -0.02 16.49
N GLY A 14 15.70 0.03 17.62
CA GLY A 14 16.32 -1.15 18.23
C GLY A 14 15.31 -2.25 18.53
N SER A 15 14.17 -1.89 19.10
CA SER A 15 13.08 -2.83 19.39
C SER A 15 12.48 -3.44 18.12
N PHE A 16 12.31 -2.66 17.06
CA PHE A 16 11.85 -3.16 15.76
C PHE A 16 12.78 -4.23 15.22
N PHE A 17 14.09 -3.96 15.10
CA PHE A 17 15.08 -4.93 14.63
C PHE A 17 15.12 -6.19 15.51
N ARG A 18 15.07 -6.02 16.83
CA ARG A 18 15.02 -7.13 17.78
C ARG A 18 13.80 -8.02 17.55
N SER A 19 12.63 -7.43 17.37
CA SER A 19 11.38 -8.16 17.19
C SER A 19 11.41 -9.01 15.93
N GLN A 20 11.88 -8.45 14.81
CA GLN A 20 12.03 -9.15 13.54
C GLN A 20 13.06 -10.28 13.64
N ARG A 21 14.22 -10.01 14.26
CA ARG A 21 15.28 -11.01 14.46
C ARG A 21 14.77 -12.21 15.27
N ILE A 22 14.13 -11.96 16.42
CA ILE A 22 13.62 -13.02 17.30
C ILE A 22 12.52 -13.81 16.60
N ALA A 23 11.60 -13.14 15.90
CA ALA A 23 10.52 -13.79 15.17
C ALA A 23 11.02 -14.73 14.07
N ARG A 24 12.17 -14.41 13.46
CA ARG A 24 12.84 -15.23 12.44
C ARG A 24 13.77 -16.30 13.03
N GLY A 25 13.82 -16.42 14.36
CA GLY A 25 14.65 -17.42 15.06
C GLY A 25 16.15 -17.20 14.89
N LEU A 26 16.57 -15.95 14.64
CA LEU A 26 17.97 -15.60 14.41
C LEU A 26 18.65 -15.21 15.72
N THR A 27 19.85 -15.72 15.96
CA THR A 27 20.70 -15.35 17.09
C THR A 27 21.44 -14.03 16.82
N LEU A 28 21.94 -13.37 17.87
CA LEU A 28 22.75 -12.16 17.72
C LEU A 28 24.02 -12.43 16.90
N GLN A 29 24.66 -13.59 17.12
CA GLN A 29 25.90 -13.98 16.45
C GLN A 29 25.70 -14.18 14.94
N GLU A 30 24.59 -14.79 14.54
CA GLU A 30 24.29 -15.02 13.12
C GLU A 30 24.14 -13.70 12.34
N VAL A 31 23.58 -12.66 12.96
CA VAL A 31 23.30 -11.40 12.24
C VAL A 31 24.37 -10.32 12.45
N SER A 32 25.19 -10.40 13.50
CA SER A 32 26.21 -9.38 13.77
C SER A 32 27.45 -9.53 12.88
N SER A 33 27.73 -10.70 12.28
CA SER A 33 28.98 -11.02 11.54
C SER A 33 30.23 -10.29 12.06
N ASN A 34 30.62 -9.22 11.36
CA ASN A 34 31.89 -8.52 11.46
C ASN A 34 31.93 -7.47 12.58
N TRP A 35 30.83 -7.30 13.33
CA TRP A 35 30.78 -6.46 14.52
C TRP A 35 30.20 -7.23 15.70
N SER A 36 30.48 -6.76 16.92
CA SER A 36 30.25 -7.58 18.11
C SER A 36 28.75 -7.78 18.39
N ALA A 37 28.38 -9.02 18.76
CA ALA A 37 27.02 -9.34 19.22
C ALA A 37 26.59 -8.47 20.41
N ALA A 38 27.53 -8.03 21.24
CA ALA A 38 27.29 -7.08 22.32
C ALA A 38 26.84 -5.71 21.80
N THR A 39 27.46 -5.19 20.73
CA THR A 39 27.06 -3.92 20.10
C THR A 39 25.64 -4.03 19.54
N LEU A 40 25.32 -5.12 18.83
CA LEU A 40 23.96 -5.35 18.33
C LEU A 40 22.95 -5.45 19.48
N SER A 41 23.30 -6.18 20.54
CA SER A 41 22.44 -6.33 21.71
C SER A 41 22.14 -5.00 22.39
N ARG A 42 23.13 -4.10 22.48
CA ARG A 42 22.95 -2.74 23.02
C ARG A 42 22.11 -1.87 22.10
N PHE A 43 22.31 -1.95 20.78
CA PHE A 43 21.45 -1.27 19.79
C PHE A 43 19.99 -1.73 19.88
N GLU A 44 19.75 -3.04 19.96
CA GLU A 44 18.42 -3.64 20.12
C GLU A 44 17.70 -3.26 21.43
N ARG A 45 18.43 -2.70 22.39
CA ARG A 45 17.89 -2.13 23.64
C ARG A 45 17.84 -0.59 23.63
N GLY A 46 18.22 0.05 22.52
CA GLY A 46 18.29 1.51 22.41
C GLY A 46 19.46 2.17 23.15
N GLU A 47 20.44 1.40 23.61
CA GLU A 47 21.54 1.93 24.46
C GLU A 47 22.66 2.58 23.65
N ILE A 48 22.83 2.19 22.38
CA ILE A 48 23.80 2.79 21.44
C ILE A 48 23.20 2.81 20.04
N ASP A 49 23.53 3.85 19.28
CA ASP A 49 23.21 3.88 17.86
C ASP A 49 24.26 3.14 17.02
N ILE A 50 23.92 2.82 15.78
CA ILE A 50 24.79 2.19 14.80
C ILE A 50 24.89 3.05 13.53
N SER A 51 25.92 2.83 12.72
CA SER A 51 26.01 3.48 11.42
C SER A 51 24.92 2.95 10.47
N THR A 52 24.53 3.77 9.49
CA THR A 52 23.63 3.35 8.41
C THR A 52 24.12 2.08 7.72
N ASP A 53 25.42 1.94 7.45
CA ASP A 53 25.98 0.73 6.83
C ASP A 53 25.75 -0.54 7.66
N LYS A 54 25.90 -0.44 8.99
CA LYS A 54 25.64 -1.58 9.89
C LYS A 54 24.16 -1.93 9.90
N MET A 55 23.29 -0.92 9.88
CA MET A 55 21.85 -1.12 9.80
C MET A 55 21.44 -1.76 8.46
N LEU A 56 21.97 -1.29 7.33
CA LEU A 56 21.71 -1.89 6.01
C LEU A 56 22.17 -3.36 5.97
N SER A 57 23.36 -3.65 6.49
CA SER A 57 23.84 -5.03 6.63
C SER A 57 22.90 -5.88 7.50
N LEU A 58 22.39 -5.30 8.59
CA LEU A 58 21.45 -5.97 9.48
C LEU A 58 20.09 -6.23 8.80
N MET A 59 19.57 -5.27 8.03
CA MET A 59 18.35 -5.43 7.22
C MET A 59 18.50 -6.61 6.26
N THR A 60 19.59 -6.67 5.50
CA THR A 60 19.88 -7.78 4.57
C THR A 60 19.89 -9.14 5.28
N LYS A 61 20.55 -9.24 6.44
CA LYS A 61 20.70 -10.52 7.17
C LYS A 61 19.42 -11.00 7.83
N ILE A 62 18.63 -10.06 8.36
CA ILE A 62 17.33 -10.39 8.94
C ILE A 62 16.31 -10.63 7.81
N GLY A 63 16.48 -10.01 6.64
CA GLY A 63 15.54 -10.06 5.53
C GLY A 63 14.45 -8.98 5.62
N ILE A 64 14.80 -7.80 6.11
CA ILE A 64 13.89 -6.65 6.23
C ILE A 64 13.96 -5.86 4.91
N ASP A 65 12.81 -5.59 4.31
CA ASP A 65 12.66 -4.76 3.11
C ASP A 65 12.43 -3.29 3.51
N GLU A 66 12.71 -2.35 2.62
CA GLU A 66 12.59 -0.92 2.93
C GLU A 66 11.16 -0.47 3.27
N LEU A 67 10.15 -1.17 2.75
CA LEU A 67 8.74 -0.88 3.07
C LEU A 67 8.31 -1.40 4.45
N ASP A 68 9.02 -2.36 5.05
CA ASP A 68 8.66 -2.94 6.35
C ASP A 68 8.67 -1.90 7.49
N PHE A 69 9.25 -0.73 7.26
CA PHE A 69 9.28 0.38 8.20
C PHE A 69 8.02 1.26 8.21
N LEU A 70 6.97 0.93 7.44
CA LEU A 70 5.76 1.75 7.36
C LEU A 70 5.05 1.86 8.72
N GLU A 71 4.72 0.73 9.37
CA GLU A 71 4.10 0.75 10.70
C GLU A 71 5.04 1.35 11.75
N PHE A 72 6.36 1.12 11.62
CA PHE A 72 7.36 1.77 12.46
C PHE A 72 7.26 3.30 12.37
N TYR A 73 7.24 3.84 11.15
CA TYR A 73 7.16 5.29 10.91
C TYR A 73 5.90 5.88 11.56
N GLU A 74 4.75 5.25 11.35
CA GLU A 74 3.46 5.67 11.89
C GLU A 74 3.35 5.55 13.43
N SER A 75 4.20 4.72 14.04
CA SER A 75 4.24 4.55 15.49
C SER A 75 4.95 5.68 16.24
N ILE A 76 5.73 6.52 15.54
CA ILE A 76 6.50 7.62 16.14
C ILE A 76 5.66 8.91 16.09
N PRO A 77 5.15 9.44 17.21
CA PRO A 77 4.27 10.61 17.21
C PRO A 77 4.93 11.90 16.70
N ALA A 78 6.25 11.96 16.73
CA ALA A 78 7.04 13.07 16.22
C ALA A 78 7.30 12.99 14.71
N ASN A 79 6.94 11.91 14.01
CA ASN A 79 7.05 11.90 12.56
C ASN A 79 5.95 12.77 11.95
N PHE A 80 6.23 13.38 10.80
CA PHE A 80 5.19 14.03 10.02
C PHE A 80 4.05 13.03 9.78
N PRO A 81 2.79 13.43 9.98
CA PRO A 81 1.65 12.53 9.94
C PRO A 81 1.33 12.14 8.49
N LEU A 82 2.08 11.18 7.96
CA LEU A 82 1.69 10.46 6.76
C LEU A 82 0.50 9.54 7.11
N GLN A 83 -0.28 9.13 6.10
CA GLN A 83 -1.42 8.22 6.27
C GLN A 83 -2.53 8.73 7.22
N LEU A 84 -2.96 9.98 7.04
CA LEU A 84 -4.14 10.51 7.73
C LEU A 84 -5.44 10.09 7.04
N GLN A 85 -5.36 9.61 5.80
CA GLN A 85 -6.54 9.32 5.00
C GLN A 85 -7.51 8.35 5.67
N ASP A 86 -7.06 7.16 6.10
CA ASP A 86 -7.96 6.14 6.65
C ASP A 86 -8.68 6.66 7.91
N LEU A 87 -7.97 7.44 8.73
CA LEU A 87 -8.56 8.09 9.90
C LEU A 87 -9.60 9.13 9.51
N THR A 88 -9.34 9.90 8.45
CA THR A 88 -10.28 10.88 7.89
C THR A 88 -11.52 10.20 7.33
N GLN A 89 -11.34 9.14 6.53
CA GLN A 89 -12.41 8.36 5.92
C GLN A 89 -13.29 7.67 6.96
N LEU A 90 -12.67 7.13 8.01
CA LEU A 90 -13.38 6.53 9.13
C LEU A 90 -13.94 7.57 10.10
N ASN A 91 -13.60 8.85 9.94
CA ASN A 91 -13.93 9.93 10.88
C ASN A 91 -13.51 9.59 12.32
N ASP A 92 -12.30 9.04 12.49
CA ASP A 92 -11.72 8.68 13.78
C ASP A 92 -11.05 9.90 14.42
N ILE A 93 -11.88 10.84 14.87
CA ILE A 93 -11.45 12.11 15.45
C ILE A 93 -10.55 11.91 16.67
N ALA A 94 -10.78 10.87 17.48
CA ALA A 94 -9.99 10.62 18.68
C ALA A 94 -8.52 10.30 18.35
N ILE A 95 -8.27 9.47 17.34
CA ILE A 95 -6.90 9.16 16.88
C ILE A 95 -6.29 10.37 16.16
N LEU A 96 -7.07 11.09 15.35
CA LEU A 96 -6.62 12.32 14.68
C LEU A 96 -6.14 13.37 15.70
N GLU A 97 -6.91 13.66 16.74
CA GLU A 97 -6.54 14.59 17.81
C GLU A 97 -5.31 14.13 18.60
N ALA A 98 -5.16 12.82 18.82
CA ALA A 98 -3.98 12.26 19.47
C ALA A 98 -2.71 12.45 18.59
N ARG A 99 -2.80 12.14 17.30
CA ARG A 99 -1.71 12.36 16.32
C ARG A 99 -1.33 13.83 16.22
N LYS A 100 -2.33 14.72 16.09
CA LYS A 100 -2.15 16.17 16.05
C LYS A 100 -1.41 16.69 17.28
N ARG A 101 -1.86 16.32 18.47
CA ARG A 101 -1.21 16.73 19.73
C ARG A 101 0.23 16.21 19.82
N GLY A 102 0.47 14.95 19.45
CA GLY A 102 1.81 14.36 19.46
C GLY A 102 2.78 15.12 18.55
N PHE A 103 2.35 15.38 17.31
CA PHE A 103 3.17 16.08 16.33
C PHE A 103 3.51 17.51 16.76
N PHE A 104 2.51 18.32 17.16
CA PHE A 104 2.75 19.71 17.56
C PHE A 104 3.47 19.85 18.91
N ALA A 105 3.38 18.85 19.79
CA ALA A 105 4.19 18.82 21.01
C ALA A 105 5.68 18.60 20.68
N ALA A 106 5.99 17.79 19.67
CA ALA A 106 7.36 17.56 19.20
C ALA A 106 7.93 18.73 18.36
N HIS A 107 7.06 19.55 17.75
CA HIS A 107 7.44 20.68 16.89
C HIS A 107 6.79 21.99 17.37
N PRO A 108 7.28 22.60 18.46
CA PRO A 108 6.68 23.80 19.04
C PRO A 108 6.90 25.09 18.22
N HIS A 109 7.78 25.05 17.21
CA HIS A 109 8.12 26.20 16.40
C HIS A 109 7.43 26.14 15.04
N ILE A 110 6.83 27.27 14.64
CA ILE A 110 6.20 27.40 13.33
C ILE A 110 7.27 27.43 12.24
N ASN A 111 7.15 26.51 11.28
CA ASN A 111 7.91 26.47 10.05
C ASN A 111 7.02 25.94 8.90
N SER A 112 7.61 25.82 7.71
CA SER A 112 6.94 25.29 6.53
C SER A 112 6.26 23.92 6.71
N MET A 113 6.83 23.04 7.54
CA MET A 113 6.31 21.70 7.78
C MET A 113 5.16 21.70 8.79
N THR A 114 5.27 22.47 9.87
CA THR A 114 4.19 22.59 10.84
C THR A 114 2.96 23.27 10.23
N GLU A 115 3.15 24.22 9.30
CA GLU A 115 2.05 24.82 8.53
C GLU A 115 1.39 23.81 7.61
N LEU A 116 2.18 22.97 6.91
CA LEU A 116 1.61 21.91 6.07
C LEU A 116 0.86 20.87 6.90
N ALA A 117 1.40 20.46 8.06
CA ALA A 117 0.72 19.56 8.97
C ALA A 117 -0.57 20.18 9.52
N ARG A 118 -0.58 21.48 9.85
CA ARG A 118 -1.77 22.22 10.28
C ARG A 118 -2.86 22.12 9.23
N LEU A 119 -2.52 22.32 7.95
CA LEU A 119 -3.46 22.19 6.84
C LEU A 119 -4.04 20.79 6.72
N MET A 120 -3.18 19.77 6.74
CA MET A 120 -3.63 18.38 6.62
C MET A 120 -4.56 17.97 7.77
N PHE A 121 -4.23 18.35 9.00
CA PHE A 121 -5.12 18.10 10.14
C PHE A 121 -6.41 18.91 10.06
N ALA A 122 -6.37 20.18 9.65
CA ALA A 122 -7.57 20.99 9.48
C ALA A 122 -8.51 20.39 8.43
N ALA A 123 -7.96 19.91 7.31
CA ALA A 123 -8.72 19.21 6.27
C ALA A 123 -9.34 17.92 6.82
N ALA A 124 -8.56 17.09 7.53
CA ALA A 124 -9.03 15.84 8.12
C ALA A 124 -10.17 16.05 9.14
N GLU A 125 -10.01 17.02 10.06
CA GLU A 125 -10.99 17.34 11.10
C GLU A 125 -12.29 17.90 10.53
N ASN A 126 -12.22 18.64 9.42
CA ASN A 126 -13.37 19.32 8.83
C ASN A 126 -13.94 18.60 7.61
N TRP A 127 -13.39 17.44 7.22
CA TRP A 127 -13.87 16.69 6.07
C TRP A 127 -15.38 16.35 6.12
N PRO A 128 -15.97 15.97 7.28
CA PRO A 128 -17.41 15.76 7.38
C PRO A 128 -18.26 17.01 7.17
N ASN A 129 -17.67 18.21 7.24
CA ASN A 129 -18.37 19.47 6.98
C ASN A 129 -18.34 19.78 5.47
N PRO A 130 -19.47 19.64 4.74
CA PRO A 130 -19.49 19.84 3.30
C PRO A 130 -19.23 21.29 2.87
N GLN A 131 -19.34 22.25 3.80
CA GLN A 131 -19.12 23.67 3.55
C GLN A 131 -17.68 24.10 3.86
N PHE A 132 -16.84 23.23 4.42
CA PHE A 132 -15.45 23.57 4.67
C PHE A 132 -14.70 23.84 3.35
N ARG A 133 -13.93 24.94 3.35
CA ARG A 133 -13.07 25.41 2.26
C ARG A 133 -11.75 25.89 2.85
N PHE A 134 -10.67 25.77 2.07
CA PHE A 134 -9.40 26.39 2.42
C PHE A 134 -9.48 27.91 2.23
N SER A 135 -8.68 28.65 2.99
CA SER A 135 -8.46 30.06 2.70
C SER A 135 -7.66 30.22 1.40
N SER A 136 -7.70 31.41 0.78
CA SER A 136 -6.91 31.69 -0.43
C SER A 136 -5.42 31.48 -0.20
N GLU A 137 -4.91 31.83 0.99
CA GLU A 137 -3.52 31.63 1.38
C GLU A 137 -3.17 30.14 1.54
N ASP A 138 -4.08 29.36 2.13
CA ASP A 138 -3.91 27.92 2.32
C ASP A 138 -3.89 27.19 0.97
N GLU A 139 -4.77 27.57 0.03
CA GLU A 139 -4.75 27.03 -1.33
C GLU A 139 -3.47 27.40 -2.10
N GLN A 140 -2.97 28.64 -1.95
CA GLN A 140 -1.69 29.03 -2.53
C GLN A 140 -0.54 28.19 -1.97
N LEU A 141 -0.53 27.93 -0.65
CA LEU A 141 0.46 27.05 -0.03
C LEU A 141 0.37 25.63 -0.60
N LEU A 142 -0.83 25.06 -0.73
CA LEU A 142 -1.04 23.73 -1.33
C LEU A 142 -0.58 23.68 -2.80
N ALA A 143 -0.92 24.70 -3.59
CA ALA A 143 -0.45 24.83 -4.97
C ALA A 143 1.07 24.85 -5.04
N ASP A 144 1.75 25.63 -4.19
CA ASP A 144 3.21 25.69 -4.17
C ASP A 144 3.86 24.35 -3.75
N ARG A 145 3.20 23.59 -2.87
CA ARG A 145 3.66 22.26 -2.40
C ARG A 145 3.42 21.15 -3.41
N LEU A 146 2.49 21.33 -4.34
CA LEU A 146 2.20 20.42 -5.44
C LEU A 146 2.70 20.97 -6.80
N ALA A 147 3.70 21.84 -6.77
CA ALA A 147 4.28 22.45 -7.97
C ALA A 147 5.07 21.49 -8.87
N THR A 148 5.40 20.29 -8.39
CA THR A 148 6.15 19.26 -9.13
C THR A 148 5.36 17.95 -9.14
N PRO A 149 4.40 17.78 -10.06
CA PRO A 149 3.53 16.59 -10.14
C PRO A 149 4.30 15.31 -10.47
N GLU A 150 5.48 15.43 -11.10
CA GLU A 150 6.38 14.31 -11.38
C GLU A 150 6.95 13.72 -10.08
N ARG A 151 6.91 14.47 -8.97
CA ARG A 151 7.23 13.99 -7.64
C ARG A 151 5.95 13.47 -6.97
N PHE A 152 5.54 12.25 -7.31
CA PHE A 152 4.39 11.61 -6.69
C PHE A 152 4.81 10.59 -5.64
N THR A 153 4.87 11.02 -4.38
CA THR A 153 5.20 10.17 -3.22
C THR A 153 4.00 10.05 -2.29
N ILE A 154 4.14 9.38 -1.14
CA ILE A 154 3.05 9.29 -0.15
C ILE A 154 2.61 10.66 0.33
N LEU A 155 3.53 11.63 0.49
CA LEU A 155 3.17 12.99 0.89
C LEU A 155 2.22 13.61 -0.14
N GLU A 156 2.60 13.60 -1.42
CA GLU A 156 1.77 14.19 -2.46
C GLU A 156 0.43 13.46 -2.61
N LEU A 157 0.39 12.12 -2.48
CA LEU A 157 -0.84 11.35 -2.44
C LEU A 157 -1.78 11.81 -1.32
N GLU A 158 -1.26 11.96 -0.09
CA GLU A 158 -2.06 12.42 1.06
C GLU A 158 -2.53 13.86 0.87
N LEU A 159 -1.73 14.73 0.26
CA LEU A 159 -2.15 16.10 -0.09
C LEU A 159 -3.27 16.10 -1.12
N TYR A 160 -3.16 15.33 -2.22
CA TYR A 160 -4.23 15.24 -3.22
C TYR A 160 -5.54 14.74 -2.63
N LYS A 161 -5.48 13.76 -1.72
CA LYS A 161 -6.66 13.27 -0.99
C LYS A 161 -7.25 14.33 -0.06
N ALA A 162 -6.41 15.08 0.65
CA ALA A 162 -6.85 16.14 1.57
C ALA A 162 -7.51 17.32 0.84
N ILE A 163 -7.12 17.61 -0.40
CA ILE A 163 -7.65 18.76 -1.15
C ILE A 163 -8.91 18.45 -1.96
N ALA A 164 -9.16 17.18 -2.31
CA ALA A 164 -10.19 16.83 -3.29
C ALA A 164 -11.57 17.45 -2.97
N GLY A 165 -11.98 17.59 -1.71
CA GLY A 165 -13.24 18.24 -1.35
C GLY A 165 -13.14 19.76 -1.27
N PRO A 166 -12.27 20.33 -0.41
CA PRO A 166 -12.27 21.75 -0.06
C PRO A 166 -11.64 22.71 -1.07
N ALA A 167 -11.02 22.20 -2.14
CA ALA A 167 -10.34 23.00 -3.15
C ALA A 167 -11.32 23.78 -4.05
N SER A 168 -10.88 24.97 -4.44
CA SER A 168 -11.49 25.76 -5.52
C SER A 168 -11.33 25.13 -6.89
N HIS A 169 -12.17 25.57 -7.83
CA HIS A 169 -12.03 25.32 -9.26
C HIS A 169 -10.60 25.63 -9.74
N GLU A 170 -10.06 26.80 -9.41
CA GLU A 170 -8.75 27.25 -9.88
C GLU A 170 -7.62 26.35 -9.37
N LEU A 171 -7.69 25.87 -8.12
CA LEU A 171 -6.70 24.94 -7.60
C LEU A 171 -6.77 23.58 -8.31
N LEU A 172 -7.96 23.02 -8.48
CA LEU A 172 -8.14 21.74 -9.19
C LEU A 172 -7.66 21.83 -10.64
N SER A 173 -8.07 22.88 -11.36
CA SER A 173 -7.68 23.15 -12.75
C SER A 173 -6.16 23.34 -12.89
N LEU A 174 -5.54 24.11 -11.98
CA LEU A 174 -4.09 24.30 -11.97
C LEU A 174 -3.34 22.98 -11.79
N LEU A 175 -3.75 22.15 -10.83
CA LEU A 175 -3.11 20.88 -10.55
C LEU A 175 -3.32 19.87 -11.68
N TRP A 176 -4.50 19.87 -12.30
CA TRP A 176 -4.76 19.05 -13.49
C TRP A 176 -3.85 19.45 -14.65
N HIS A 177 -3.75 20.74 -14.98
CA HIS A 177 -2.83 21.22 -16.02
C HIS A 177 -1.36 20.89 -15.71
N ARG A 178 -0.96 20.90 -14.44
CA ARG A 178 0.38 20.48 -14.06
C ARG A 178 0.57 18.97 -14.26
N ALA A 179 -0.41 18.13 -13.91
CA ALA A 179 -0.34 16.67 -14.06
C ALA A 179 -0.08 16.24 -15.51
N GLN A 180 -0.50 17.03 -16.49
CA GLN A 180 -0.21 16.85 -17.92
C GLN A 180 1.31 16.87 -18.26
N ARG A 181 2.16 17.38 -17.36
CA ARG A 181 3.63 17.31 -17.50
C ARG A 181 4.22 15.94 -17.21
N ILE A 182 3.48 15.07 -16.52
CA ILE A 182 3.96 13.72 -16.21
C ILE A 182 4.05 12.93 -17.51
N PRO A 183 5.24 12.38 -17.84
CA PRO A 183 5.44 11.69 -19.11
C PRO A 183 4.69 10.35 -19.15
N ASP A 184 4.36 9.91 -20.36
CA ASP A 184 3.57 8.70 -20.61
C ASP A 184 4.16 7.40 -20.05
N ASN A 185 5.47 7.33 -19.88
CA ASN A 185 6.11 6.17 -19.25
C ASN A 185 5.85 6.10 -17.73
N TRP A 186 5.33 7.18 -17.11
CA TRP A 186 4.99 7.31 -15.69
C TRP A 186 3.48 7.55 -15.51
N ARG A 187 2.66 6.86 -16.32
CA ARG A 187 1.19 7.06 -16.38
C ARG A 187 0.45 6.85 -15.05
N GLN A 188 0.82 5.86 -14.24
CA GLN A 188 0.07 5.51 -13.03
C GLN A 188 -0.10 6.70 -12.04
N PRO A 189 0.97 7.44 -11.66
CA PRO A 189 0.82 8.69 -10.92
C PRO A 189 -0.16 9.70 -11.52
N ARG A 190 -0.11 9.93 -12.84
CA ARG A 190 -1.02 10.85 -13.53
C ARG A 190 -2.47 10.36 -13.46
N GLU A 191 -2.69 9.09 -13.78
CA GLU A 191 -3.99 8.40 -13.69
C GLU A 191 -4.63 8.58 -12.30
N MET A 192 -3.82 8.50 -11.23
CA MET A 192 -4.26 8.70 -9.85
C MET A 192 -4.56 10.16 -9.50
N ILE A 193 -3.68 11.09 -9.88
CA ILE A 193 -3.87 12.53 -9.62
C ILE A 193 -5.17 13.00 -10.27
N GLU A 194 -5.35 12.69 -11.55
CA GLU A 194 -6.52 13.14 -12.30
C GLU A 194 -7.81 12.55 -11.75
N LEU A 195 -7.81 11.28 -11.32
CA LEU A 195 -8.99 10.70 -10.66
C LEU A 195 -9.35 11.48 -9.38
N LEU A 196 -8.37 11.78 -8.52
CA LEU A 196 -8.62 12.50 -7.26
C LEU A 196 -9.15 13.91 -7.49
N LEU A 197 -8.59 14.63 -8.47
CA LEU A 197 -9.04 15.96 -8.87
C LEU A 197 -10.45 15.92 -9.48
N TRP A 198 -10.75 14.93 -10.32
CA TRP A 198 -12.07 14.74 -10.91
C TRP A 198 -13.15 14.41 -9.87
N LEU A 199 -12.83 13.53 -8.91
CA LEU A 199 -13.69 13.29 -7.75
C LEU A 199 -13.94 14.57 -6.95
N GLY A 200 -12.95 15.46 -6.91
CA GLY A 200 -13.10 16.76 -6.30
C GLY A 200 -14.07 17.68 -7.01
N ALA A 201 -13.93 17.79 -8.33
CA ALA A 201 -14.86 18.55 -9.17
C ALA A 201 -16.31 18.05 -9.02
N LEU A 202 -16.51 16.72 -8.93
CA LEU A 202 -17.82 16.12 -8.66
C LEU A 202 -18.42 16.53 -7.31
N MET A 203 -17.61 16.74 -6.28
CA MET A 203 -18.09 17.14 -4.95
C MET A 203 -18.63 18.57 -4.90
N ASP A 204 -18.14 19.45 -5.76
CA ASP A 204 -18.59 20.85 -5.85
C ASP A 204 -19.51 21.10 -7.06
N GLN A 205 -19.93 20.02 -7.74
CA GLN A 205 -20.77 20.06 -8.94
C GLN A 205 -20.17 20.91 -10.08
N ASP A 206 -18.84 20.93 -10.17
CA ASP A 206 -18.11 21.63 -11.21
C ASP A 206 -18.17 20.85 -12.52
N MET A 207 -19.33 20.91 -13.16
CA MET A 207 -19.61 20.10 -14.35
C MET A 207 -18.76 20.50 -15.57
N GLU A 208 -18.20 21.71 -15.59
CA GLU A 208 -17.23 22.12 -16.62
C GLU A 208 -15.97 21.28 -16.50
N LEU A 209 -15.30 21.33 -15.35
CA LEU A 209 -14.08 20.56 -15.10
C LEU A 209 -14.32 19.03 -15.16
N VAL A 210 -15.47 18.56 -14.65
CA VAL A 210 -15.85 17.14 -14.74
C VAL A 210 -15.91 16.67 -16.19
N ASN A 211 -16.52 17.44 -17.09
CA ASN A 211 -16.66 17.03 -18.48
C ASN A 211 -15.33 17.09 -19.24
N ASP A 212 -14.48 18.07 -18.92
CA ASP A 212 -13.17 18.22 -19.54
C ASP A 212 -12.23 17.06 -19.20
N MET A 213 -12.27 16.57 -17.95
CA MET A 213 -11.41 15.47 -17.49
C MET A 213 -11.96 14.08 -17.79
N GLU A 214 -13.28 13.89 -17.80
CA GLU A 214 -13.90 12.55 -17.83
C GLU A 214 -13.54 11.75 -19.09
N SER A 215 -13.38 12.41 -20.24
CA SER A 215 -13.07 11.72 -21.50
C SER A 215 -11.71 11.02 -21.44
N GLU A 216 -10.70 11.71 -20.93
CA GLU A 216 -9.35 11.18 -20.74
C GLU A 216 -9.35 10.04 -19.71
N LEU A 217 -9.97 10.26 -18.55
CA LEU A 217 -10.10 9.22 -17.52
C LEU A 217 -10.84 7.98 -18.03
N ALA A 218 -11.92 8.16 -18.81
CA ALA A 218 -12.70 7.03 -19.32
C ALA A 218 -11.87 6.10 -20.22
N GLU A 219 -10.95 6.63 -21.03
CA GLU A 219 -10.06 5.80 -21.84
C GLU A 219 -9.19 4.87 -21.00
N TRP A 220 -8.72 5.34 -19.84
CA TRP A 220 -7.85 4.57 -18.95
C TRP A 220 -8.60 3.46 -18.22
N TYR A 221 -9.82 3.74 -17.74
CA TYR A 221 -10.59 2.79 -16.91
C TYR A 221 -11.43 1.79 -17.73
N VAL A 222 -11.47 1.91 -19.06
CA VAL A 222 -12.21 0.99 -19.95
C VAL A 222 -11.34 -0.15 -20.49
N ALA A 223 -10.07 0.11 -20.82
CA ALA A 223 -9.19 -0.86 -21.49
C ALA A 223 -8.76 -2.02 -20.57
N ASP A 224 -9.02 -3.28 -20.99
CA ASP A 224 -8.66 -4.48 -20.22
C ASP A 224 -7.16 -4.56 -19.87
N SER A 225 -6.28 -4.06 -20.73
CA SER A 225 -4.81 -4.06 -20.54
C SER A 225 -4.29 -2.95 -19.59
N VAL A 226 -5.14 -1.99 -19.22
CA VAL A 226 -4.79 -0.87 -18.31
C VAL A 226 -5.21 -1.18 -16.87
N ARG A 227 -6.17 -2.09 -16.68
CA ARG A 227 -6.80 -2.38 -15.39
C ARG A 227 -5.79 -2.71 -14.29
N ASP A 228 -4.76 -3.52 -14.55
CA ASP A 228 -3.84 -3.97 -13.49
C ASP A 228 -3.07 -2.84 -12.78
N ARG A 229 -2.85 -1.68 -13.44
CA ARG A 229 -2.11 -0.55 -12.82
C ARG A 229 -2.96 0.31 -11.90
N ILE A 230 -4.26 0.37 -12.15
CA ILE A 230 -5.21 1.26 -11.47
C ILE A 230 -6.35 0.50 -10.80
N ILE A 231 -6.19 -0.82 -10.70
CA ILE A 231 -7.19 -1.77 -10.20
C ILE A 231 -7.69 -1.41 -8.79
N GLU A 232 -6.79 -0.91 -7.95
CA GLU A 232 -7.08 -0.47 -6.57
C GLU A 232 -8.00 0.76 -6.55
N PHE A 233 -8.09 1.52 -7.64
CA PHE A 233 -8.89 2.75 -7.75
C PHE A 233 -10.14 2.59 -8.61
N MET A 234 -10.42 1.38 -9.11
CA MET A 234 -11.61 1.13 -9.93
C MET A 234 -12.92 1.41 -9.17
N SER A 235 -12.94 1.20 -7.85
CA SER A 235 -14.11 1.50 -7.01
C SER A 235 -14.41 2.99 -6.96
N ASN A 236 -13.37 3.81 -6.82
CA ASN A 236 -13.45 5.27 -6.87
C ASN A 236 -14.01 5.73 -8.21
N TRP A 237 -13.54 5.15 -9.31
CA TRP A 237 -14.03 5.44 -10.65
C TRP A 237 -15.52 5.07 -10.82
N GLN A 238 -15.94 3.87 -10.41
CA GLN A 238 -17.35 3.46 -10.53
C GLN A 238 -18.29 4.32 -9.67
N TYR A 239 -17.86 4.66 -8.46
CA TYR A 239 -18.59 5.61 -7.62
C TYR A 239 -18.72 6.97 -8.31
N GLY A 240 -17.60 7.56 -8.75
CA GLY A 240 -17.59 8.86 -9.41
C GLY A 240 -18.46 8.90 -10.67
N ARG A 241 -18.44 7.83 -11.50
CA ARG A 241 -19.32 7.73 -12.69
C ARG A 241 -20.79 7.73 -12.33
N SER A 242 -21.14 7.03 -11.25
CA SER A 242 -22.52 6.99 -10.75
C SER A 242 -22.97 8.37 -10.27
N VAL A 243 -22.08 9.11 -9.60
CA VAL A 243 -22.31 10.51 -9.19
C VAL A 243 -22.45 11.43 -10.40
N ALA A 244 -21.53 11.37 -11.37
CA ALA A 244 -21.57 12.18 -12.59
C ALA A 244 -22.88 11.97 -13.37
N ASN A 245 -23.31 10.72 -13.52
CA ASN A 245 -24.60 10.39 -14.16
C ASN A 245 -25.80 10.94 -13.36
N TRP A 246 -25.76 10.89 -12.03
CA TRP A 246 -26.80 11.49 -11.21
C TRP A 246 -26.83 13.02 -11.32
N LEU A 247 -25.67 13.70 -11.36
CA LEU A 247 -25.62 15.16 -11.56
C LEU A 247 -26.18 15.57 -12.93
N ARG A 248 -25.87 14.80 -13.98
CA ARG A 248 -26.43 15.02 -15.34
C ARG A 248 -27.91 14.70 -15.43
N THR A 249 -28.40 13.73 -14.65
CA THR A 249 -29.80 13.29 -14.66
C THR A 249 -30.25 12.96 -13.23
N PRO A 250 -30.73 13.96 -12.46
CA PRO A 250 -30.93 13.85 -11.01
C PRO A 250 -32.23 13.12 -10.65
N THR A 251 -32.27 11.83 -10.92
CA THR A 251 -33.40 10.95 -10.58
C THR A 251 -33.13 10.16 -9.31
N ASN A 252 -34.21 9.76 -8.61
CA ASN A 252 -34.12 8.84 -7.47
C ASN A 252 -33.47 7.50 -7.87
N GLN A 253 -33.68 7.05 -9.11
CA GLN A 253 -33.06 5.83 -9.62
C GLN A 253 -31.53 5.96 -9.74
N ASN A 254 -31.03 7.06 -10.31
CA ASN A 254 -29.58 7.29 -10.40
C ASN A 254 -28.95 7.48 -9.02
N LYS A 255 -29.63 8.17 -8.10
CA LYS A 255 -29.18 8.28 -6.70
C LYS A 255 -29.13 6.93 -5.99
N ALA A 256 -30.11 6.06 -6.23
CA ALA A 256 -30.14 4.71 -5.67
C ALA A 256 -28.97 3.84 -6.14
N LYS A 257 -28.43 4.06 -7.35
CA LYS A 257 -27.20 3.38 -7.81
C LYS A 257 -25.99 3.71 -6.94
N ILE A 258 -25.81 4.99 -6.60
CA ILE A 258 -24.74 5.45 -5.70
C ILE A 258 -24.92 4.82 -4.32
N GLN A 259 -26.13 4.84 -3.77
CA GLN A 259 -26.44 4.24 -2.47
C GLN A 259 -26.22 2.72 -2.45
N ALA A 260 -26.46 2.04 -3.57
CA ALA A 260 -26.19 0.61 -3.69
C ALA A 260 -24.69 0.29 -3.59
N ILE A 261 -23.82 1.09 -4.22
CA ILE A 261 -22.35 0.95 -4.09
C ILE A 261 -21.95 1.04 -2.61
N ILE A 262 -22.38 2.10 -1.92
CA ILE A 262 -22.10 2.33 -0.50
C ILE A 262 -22.61 1.15 0.35
N SER A 263 -23.83 0.70 0.09
CA SER A 263 -24.46 -0.39 0.85
C SER A 263 -23.74 -1.73 0.68
N ILE A 264 -23.22 -2.01 -0.51
CA ILE A 264 -22.43 -3.22 -0.79
C ILE A 264 -21.10 -3.16 -0.03
N LEU A 265 -20.40 -2.03 -0.06
CA LEU A 265 -19.14 -1.87 0.68
C LEU A 265 -19.37 -2.09 2.19
N LYS A 266 -20.44 -1.53 2.77
CA LYS A 266 -20.84 -1.77 4.16
C LYS A 266 -21.17 -3.24 4.44
N LYS A 267 -21.88 -3.91 3.54
CA LYS A 267 -22.23 -5.34 3.66
C LYS A 267 -20.98 -6.21 3.83
N TYR A 268 -19.89 -5.84 3.17
CA TYR A 268 -18.61 -6.57 3.20
C TYR A 268 -17.56 -5.97 4.15
N ASP A 269 -17.98 -5.07 5.04
CA ASP A 269 -17.17 -4.39 6.06
C ASP A 269 -16.02 -3.50 5.53
N VAL A 270 -16.10 -3.07 4.27
CA VAL A 270 -15.15 -2.13 3.65
C VAL A 270 -15.52 -0.70 4.05
N MET A 271 -15.35 -0.40 5.33
CA MET A 271 -15.89 0.82 5.95
C MET A 271 -15.12 2.09 5.59
N THR A 272 -13.85 1.99 5.22
CA THR A 272 -13.02 3.13 4.74
C THR A 272 -13.65 3.75 3.49
N ASP A 273 -13.83 2.95 2.44
CA ASP A 273 -14.43 3.42 1.18
C ASP A 273 -15.90 3.79 1.35
N ALA A 274 -16.67 2.96 2.08
CA ALA A 274 -18.10 3.22 2.29
C ALA A 274 -18.36 4.58 2.95
N ARG A 275 -17.64 4.89 4.05
CA ARG A 275 -17.80 6.16 4.76
C ARG A 275 -17.29 7.33 3.94
N TRP A 276 -16.20 7.14 3.22
CA TRP A 276 -15.68 8.18 2.35
C TRP A 276 -16.69 8.56 1.26
N PHE A 277 -17.26 7.57 0.56
CA PHE A 277 -18.31 7.78 -0.44
C PHE A 277 -19.59 8.40 0.16
N GLU A 278 -19.95 8.08 1.40
CA GLU A 278 -21.04 8.77 2.09
C GLU A 278 -20.76 10.25 2.31
N MET A 279 -19.57 10.59 2.81
CA MET A 279 -19.16 11.98 3.02
C MET A 279 -19.09 12.74 1.70
N MET A 280 -18.53 12.12 0.65
CA MET A 280 -18.51 12.71 -0.69
C MET A 280 -19.93 12.96 -1.21
N LEU A 281 -20.86 12.01 -1.06
CA LEU A 281 -22.24 12.17 -1.53
C LEU A 281 -22.97 13.30 -0.77
N VAL A 282 -22.76 13.42 0.54
CA VAL A 282 -23.31 14.53 1.34
C VAL A 282 -22.75 15.87 0.87
N ARG A 283 -21.45 15.92 0.56
CA ARG A 283 -20.82 17.11 -0.01
C ARG A 283 -21.39 17.44 -1.38
N THR A 284 -21.41 16.50 -2.32
CA THR A 284 -22.01 16.70 -3.66
C THR A 284 -23.43 17.24 -3.57
N GLN A 285 -24.26 16.77 -2.64
CA GLN A 285 -25.65 17.24 -2.47
C GLN A 285 -25.78 18.71 -2.06
N SER A 286 -24.76 19.26 -1.38
CA SER A 286 -24.76 20.64 -0.86
C SER A 286 -23.65 21.50 -1.48
N GLY A 287 -22.90 20.93 -2.42
CA GLY A 287 -21.76 21.53 -3.08
C GLY A 287 -22.18 22.53 -4.13
N SER A 288 -21.31 23.51 -4.34
CA SER A 288 -21.38 24.49 -5.40
C SER A 288 -19.96 24.89 -5.75
N VAL A 289 -19.73 25.25 -7.00
CA VAL A 289 -18.41 25.70 -7.47
C VAL A 289 -17.91 26.85 -6.61
N TYR A 290 -16.71 26.69 -6.08
CA TYR A 290 -16.01 27.68 -5.28
C TYR A 290 -14.80 28.21 -6.05
N HIS A 291 -14.56 29.52 -5.95
CA HIS A 291 -13.53 30.20 -6.72
C HIS A 291 -12.49 30.88 -5.83
N ASN A 292 -11.23 30.68 -6.17
CA ASN A 292 -10.08 31.42 -5.65
C ASN A 292 -9.36 32.14 -6.79
N THR A 293 -9.89 33.29 -7.18
CA THR A 293 -9.36 34.09 -8.30
C THR A 293 -8.00 34.75 -8.01
N GLN A 294 -7.48 34.60 -6.78
CA GLN A 294 -6.17 35.12 -6.37
C GLN A 294 -5.05 34.09 -6.50
N LEU A 295 -5.36 32.84 -6.89
CA LEU A 295 -4.37 31.79 -7.03
C LEU A 295 -3.37 32.11 -8.17
N ILE A 296 -2.08 31.97 -7.87
CA ILE A 296 -1.00 32.24 -8.82
C ILE A 296 -0.20 30.95 -9.04
N ASP A 297 0.06 30.62 -10.31
CA ASP A 297 0.92 29.49 -10.66
C ASP A 297 2.40 29.81 -10.41
N HIS A 298 3.02 29.09 -9.46
CA HIS A 298 4.47 29.05 -9.26
C HIS A 298 5.05 27.70 -9.71
N PRO A 299 5.23 27.46 -11.02
CA PRO A 299 5.64 26.16 -11.51
C PRO A 299 7.08 25.85 -11.08
N ARG A 300 7.32 24.59 -10.71
CA ARG A 300 8.65 24.06 -10.38
C ARG A 300 8.96 22.84 -11.23
N LYS A 301 10.24 22.68 -11.57
CA LYS A 301 10.73 21.51 -12.30
C LYS A 301 11.23 20.45 -11.31
N LEU A 302 11.01 19.19 -11.66
CA LEU A 302 11.63 18.09 -10.95
C LEU A 302 13.16 18.23 -11.05
N THR A 303 13.83 17.97 -9.93
CA THR A 303 15.28 17.79 -9.93
C THR A 303 15.56 16.38 -9.41
N GLU A 304 16.09 15.50 -10.26
CA GLU A 304 16.30 14.06 -9.96
C GLU A 304 17.41 13.80 -8.94
N ALA A 305 17.08 13.18 -7.81
CA ALA A 305 18.04 12.83 -6.77
C ALA A 305 18.57 11.41 -6.98
N HIS A 306 19.89 11.21 -6.82
CA HIS A 306 20.50 9.90 -7.03
C HIS A 306 21.16 9.33 -5.76
N THR A 307 21.13 10.05 -4.64
CA THR A 307 21.69 9.58 -3.36
C THR A 307 20.75 9.96 -2.22
N ALA A 308 20.83 9.26 -1.08
CA ALA A 308 20.10 9.64 0.13
C ALA A 308 20.35 11.08 0.56
N GLN A 309 21.60 11.53 0.46
CA GLN A 309 22.02 12.89 0.81
C GLN A 309 21.32 13.91 -0.09
N GLU A 310 21.25 13.63 -1.40
CA GLU A 310 20.54 14.47 -2.36
C GLU A 310 19.03 14.44 -2.14
N VAL A 311 18.43 13.28 -1.87
CA VAL A 311 17.00 13.15 -1.56
C VAL A 311 16.65 14.05 -0.38
N VAL A 312 17.38 13.94 0.73
CA VAL A 312 17.20 14.76 1.93
C VAL A 312 17.35 16.25 1.62
N LYS A 313 18.46 16.65 0.99
CA LYS A 313 18.74 18.05 0.69
C LYS A 313 17.66 18.67 -0.19
N ARG A 314 17.26 17.96 -1.23
CA ARG A 314 16.24 18.42 -2.18
C ARG A 314 14.86 18.45 -1.54
N GLN A 315 14.52 17.46 -0.72
CA GLN A 315 13.30 17.46 0.07
C GLN A 315 13.23 18.70 0.96
N ARG A 316 14.28 18.95 1.74
CA ARG A 316 14.34 20.12 2.64
C ARG A 316 14.19 21.43 1.88
N LEU A 317 14.91 21.60 0.78
CA LEU A 317 14.85 22.81 -0.06
C LEU A 317 13.48 22.96 -0.74
N TYR A 318 12.91 21.87 -1.24
CA TYR A 318 11.57 21.86 -1.84
C TYR A 318 10.52 22.32 -0.83
N LEU A 319 10.63 21.84 0.40
CA LEU A 319 9.77 22.23 1.51
C LEU A 319 10.07 23.64 2.06
N GLY A 320 11.07 24.35 1.53
CA GLY A 320 11.44 25.69 1.97
C GLY A 320 11.97 25.74 3.41
N LEU A 321 12.53 24.63 3.91
CA LEU A 321 13.06 24.52 5.27
C LEU A 321 14.52 24.95 5.31
N LYS A 322 14.90 25.69 6.34
CA LYS A 322 16.31 25.93 6.70
C LYS A 322 16.86 24.70 7.42
N ILE A 323 18.17 24.52 7.39
CA ILE A 323 18.85 23.46 8.17
C ILE A 323 18.53 23.58 9.67
N THR A 324 18.36 24.82 10.16
CA THR A 324 18.01 25.10 11.55
C THR A 324 16.56 24.78 11.91
N ASP A 325 15.70 24.53 10.92
CA ASP A 325 14.30 24.20 11.16
C ASP A 325 14.11 22.70 11.42
N ILE A 326 15.14 21.90 11.17
CA ILE A 326 15.13 20.44 11.32
C ILE A 326 15.47 20.07 12.76
N ASN A 327 14.53 19.42 13.46
CA ASN A 327 14.72 18.98 14.82
C ASN A 327 15.40 17.61 14.86
N LEU A 328 16.73 17.61 14.75
CA LEU A 328 17.56 16.42 14.88
C LEU A 328 18.53 16.52 16.04
N ASN A 329 18.87 15.36 16.63
CA ASN A 329 19.96 15.25 17.61
C ASN A 329 21.36 15.28 16.95
N VAL A 330 21.56 16.16 15.96
CA VAL A 330 22.85 16.44 15.31
C VAL A 330 23.02 17.94 15.08
N SER A 331 24.26 18.41 15.03
CA SER A 331 24.51 19.84 14.78
C SER A 331 24.06 20.24 13.35
N PRO A 332 23.61 21.49 13.12
CA PRO A 332 23.33 22.01 11.78
C PRO A 332 24.50 21.84 10.80
N THR A 333 25.74 21.94 11.31
CA THR A 333 26.96 21.71 10.52
C THR A 333 27.07 20.26 10.07
N THR A 334 26.75 19.31 10.96
CA THR A 334 26.75 17.87 10.63
C THR A 334 25.71 17.57 9.56
N LEU A 335 24.48 18.07 9.71
CA LEU A 335 23.43 17.89 8.68
C LEU A 335 23.85 18.50 7.34
N ARG A 336 24.43 19.70 7.33
CA ARG A 336 24.97 20.32 6.11
C ARG A 336 26.05 19.46 5.45
N ARG A 337 26.97 18.90 6.25
CA ARG A 337 28.01 18.00 5.73
C ARG A 337 27.40 16.72 5.15
N PHE A 338 26.38 16.17 5.80
CA PHE A 338 25.68 14.99 5.30
C PHE A 338 25.01 15.28 3.97
N GLU A 339 24.23 16.36 3.85
CA GLU A 339 23.58 16.80 2.60
C GLU A 339 24.56 17.04 1.43
N ASN A 340 25.85 17.23 1.71
CA ASN A 340 26.89 17.42 0.71
C ASN A 340 27.79 16.17 0.54
N GLY A 341 27.41 15.01 1.09
CA GLY A 341 28.16 13.76 0.97
C GLY A 341 29.47 13.71 1.77
N GLN A 342 29.68 14.63 2.72
CA GLN A 342 30.95 14.80 3.45
C GLN A 342 30.97 14.06 4.81
N THR A 343 29.86 13.42 5.19
CA THR A 343 29.74 12.60 6.40
C THR A 343 28.54 11.66 6.29
N GLN A 344 28.44 10.70 7.20
CA GLN A 344 27.29 9.80 7.33
C GLN A 344 26.54 10.10 8.62
N LEU A 345 25.23 9.87 8.63
CA LEU A 345 24.42 9.90 9.84
C LEU A 345 24.38 8.53 10.50
N ALA A 346 24.07 8.51 11.79
CA ALA A 346 23.70 7.28 12.47
C ALA A 346 22.28 6.86 12.09
N ALA A 347 21.95 5.59 12.27
CA ALA A 347 20.69 5.00 11.83
C ALA A 347 19.47 5.73 12.42
N SER A 348 19.45 5.98 13.73
CA SER A 348 18.30 6.66 14.36
C SER A 348 18.13 8.09 13.84
N SER A 349 19.22 8.81 13.58
CA SER A 349 19.19 10.17 13.02
C SER A 349 18.66 10.18 11.59
N LEU A 350 18.97 9.16 10.79
CA LEU A 350 18.42 9.02 9.44
C LEU A 350 16.90 8.82 9.48
N PHE A 351 16.40 7.97 10.38
CA PHE A 351 14.97 7.73 10.54
C PHE A 351 14.22 8.92 11.12
N GLN A 352 14.81 9.66 12.07
CA GLN A 352 14.23 10.90 12.57
C GLN A 352 14.13 11.94 11.44
N LEU A 353 15.14 12.01 10.56
CA LEU A 353 15.14 12.92 9.42
C LEU A 353 14.02 12.61 8.40
N CYS A 354 13.64 11.33 8.25
CA CYS A 354 12.46 10.94 7.48
C CYS A 354 11.19 11.61 8.05
N GLY A 355 11.02 11.59 9.37
CA GLY A 355 9.92 12.25 10.08
C GLY A 355 9.88 13.76 9.84
N GLU A 356 11.02 14.43 10.04
CA GLU A 356 11.16 15.89 9.89
C GLU A 356 10.91 16.39 8.46
N LEU A 357 11.06 15.52 7.46
CA LEU A 357 10.99 15.86 6.05
C LEU A 357 9.80 15.24 5.30
N ALA A 358 8.85 14.62 6.01
CA ALA A 358 7.73 13.88 5.41
C ALA A 358 8.18 12.89 4.32
N LEU A 359 9.26 12.15 4.61
CA LEU A 359 9.73 11.04 3.80
C LEU A 359 9.42 9.75 4.53
N LEU A 360 9.05 8.72 3.79
CA LEU A 360 9.17 7.36 4.28
C LEU A 360 10.64 6.90 4.26
N PRO A 361 11.05 6.01 5.17
CA PRO A 361 12.37 5.38 5.13
C PRO A 361 12.69 4.76 3.77
N SER A 362 11.70 4.15 3.11
CA SER A 362 11.86 3.53 1.78
C SER A 362 12.35 4.50 0.72
N GLN A 363 11.97 5.77 0.76
CA GLN A 363 12.40 6.77 -0.22
C GLN A 363 13.89 7.10 -0.08
N ILE A 364 14.43 7.02 1.14
CA ILE A 364 15.86 7.24 1.38
C ILE A 364 16.62 5.94 1.11
N LEU A 365 16.14 4.82 1.64
CA LEU A 365 16.83 3.53 1.59
C LEU A 365 16.89 2.97 0.15
N SER A 366 15.87 3.20 -0.68
CA SER A 366 15.93 2.86 -2.11
C SER A 366 16.85 3.77 -2.91
N SER A 367 16.98 5.06 -2.55
CA SER A 367 17.87 6.03 -3.22
C SER A 367 19.36 5.87 -2.85
N LEU A 368 19.67 5.02 -1.87
CA LEU A 368 21.03 4.54 -1.64
C LEU A 368 21.48 3.54 -2.73
N ASP A 369 20.60 3.25 -3.69
CA ASP A 369 20.81 2.31 -4.79
C ASP A 369 20.46 2.91 -6.18
N PRO A 370 21.24 3.90 -6.66
CA PRO A 370 21.63 3.86 -8.07
C PRO A 370 23.00 4.52 -8.32
N THR A 371 24.05 3.70 -8.45
CA THR A 371 25.23 3.87 -9.34
C THR A 371 26.28 2.82 -8.94
N SER A 372 27.02 2.34 -9.92
CA SER A 372 27.74 1.08 -10.03
C SER A 372 28.83 0.72 -8.99
N ASP A 373 28.94 1.37 -7.83
CA ASP A 373 30.02 1.08 -6.87
C ASP A 373 29.64 1.26 -5.37
N ASN A 374 28.37 1.08 -5.00
CA ASN A 374 27.96 0.95 -3.59
C ASN A 374 27.74 -0.51 -3.18
N VAL A 375 27.99 -0.82 -1.91
CA VAL A 375 27.91 -2.17 -1.30
C VAL A 375 26.50 -2.82 -1.39
N LEU A 376 25.50 -2.12 -1.95
CA LEU A 376 24.18 -2.67 -2.27
C LEU A 376 23.67 -2.30 -3.68
N GLY A 377 24.53 -2.31 -4.71
CA GLY A 377 24.09 -2.57 -6.10
C GLY A 377 23.54 -4.00 -6.29
N LYS A 378 22.70 -4.45 -5.34
CA LYS A 378 22.26 -5.81 -5.11
C LYS A 378 20.74 -5.84 -5.13
N ILE A 379 20.16 -6.66 -5.99
CA ILE A 379 18.72 -6.72 -6.23
C ILE A 379 18.02 -7.22 -4.95
N SER A 380 17.03 -6.50 -4.43
CA SER A 380 16.27 -6.92 -3.23
C SER A 380 15.40 -8.15 -3.50
N LEU A 381 14.95 -8.87 -2.45
CA LEU A 381 14.04 -10.00 -2.62
C LEU A 381 12.81 -9.58 -3.42
N LYS A 382 12.19 -8.47 -3.05
CA LYS A 382 10.99 -7.92 -3.69
C LYS A 382 11.22 -7.63 -5.18
N GLN A 383 12.34 -7.00 -5.51
CA GLN A 383 12.67 -6.69 -6.91
C GLN A 383 12.98 -7.97 -7.70
N THR A 384 13.75 -8.91 -7.15
CA THR A 384 14.00 -10.20 -7.80
C THR A 384 12.70 -10.99 -7.96
N PHE A 385 11.84 -11.03 -6.94
CA PHE A 385 10.54 -11.70 -6.98
C PHE A 385 9.66 -11.15 -8.08
N LYS A 386 9.53 -9.82 -8.19
CA LYS A 386 8.77 -9.17 -9.26
C LYS A 386 9.32 -9.50 -10.65
N GLN A 387 10.65 -9.46 -10.83
CA GLN A 387 11.29 -9.82 -12.09
C GLN A 387 11.08 -11.30 -12.45
N VAL A 388 11.18 -12.20 -11.47
CA VAL A 388 10.90 -13.63 -11.66
C VAL A 388 9.45 -13.86 -12.05
N GLN A 389 8.47 -13.28 -11.32
CA GLN A 389 7.06 -13.41 -11.64
C GLN A 389 6.73 -12.87 -13.04
N GLN A 390 7.30 -11.71 -13.40
CA GLN A 390 7.09 -11.10 -14.71
C GLN A 390 7.67 -11.98 -15.83
N ALA A 391 8.91 -12.44 -15.69
CA ALA A 391 9.55 -13.33 -16.66
C ALA A 391 8.77 -14.64 -16.83
N THR A 392 8.28 -15.23 -15.73
CA THR A 392 7.43 -16.44 -15.76
C THR A 392 6.09 -16.17 -16.44
N ALA A 393 5.42 -15.05 -16.13
CA ALA A 393 4.15 -14.69 -16.74
C ALA A 393 4.26 -14.45 -18.26
N LEU A 394 5.39 -13.88 -18.70
CA LEU A 394 5.68 -13.63 -20.11
C LEU A 394 6.25 -14.85 -20.85
N ASN A 395 6.40 -16.00 -20.19
CA ASN A 395 7.05 -17.20 -20.72
C ASN A 395 8.45 -16.91 -21.29
N GLU A 396 9.22 -16.06 -20.62
CA GLU A 396 10.60 -15.74 -21.00
C GLU A 396 11.54 -16.95 -20.79
N ASP A 397 12.79 -16.82 -21.27
CA ASP A 397 13.79 -17.89 -21.19
C ASP A 397 14.04 -18.32 -19.74
N LYS A 398 13.95 -19.63 -19.48
CA LYS A 398 14.25 -20.24 -18.16
C LYS A 398 15.66 -19.91 -17.67
N HIS A 399 16.61 -19.68 -18.58
CA HIS A 399 17.95 -19.24 -18.23
C HIS A 399 17.95 -17.85 -17.58
N LEU A 400 17.09 -16.92 -18.03
CA LEU A 400 16.96 -15.60 -17.42
C LEU A 400 16.51 -15.72 -15.96
N VAL A 401 15.45 -16.47 -15.70
CA VAL A 401 14.92 -16.69 -14.34
C VAL A 401 15.96 -17.36 -13.44
N THR A 402 16.67 -18.36 -13.95
CA THR A 402 17.74 -19.04 -13.19
C THR A 402 18.90 -18.09 -12.89
N ASN A 403 19.27 -17.22 -13.84
CA ASN A 403 20.33 -16.22 -13.66
C ASN A 403 19.94 -15.17 -12.62
N LEU A 404 18.69 -14.70 -12.61
CA LEU A 404 18.19 -13.76 -11.59
C LEU A 404 18.29 -14.36 -10.18
N ILE A 405 17.86 -15.61 -9.99
CA ILE A 405 17.96 -16.31 -8.70
C ILE A 405 19.44 -16.52 -8.31
N HIS A 406 20.29 -16.87 -9.28
CA HIS A 406 21.72 -17.06 -9.03
C HIS A 406 22.41 -15.75 -8.63
N GLN A 407 22.14 -14.66 -9.32
CA GLN A 407 22.62 -13.32 -8.98
C GLN A 407 22.17 -12.95 -7.56
N PHE A 408 20.89 -13.15 -7.23
CA PHE A 408 20.37 -12.90 -5.88
C PHE A 408 21.08 -13.73 -4.80
N THR A 409 21.40 -14.99 -5.10
CA THR A 409 22.05 -15.90 -4.14
C THR A 409 23.51 -15.52 -3.90
N THR A 410 24.22 -15.12 -4.96
CA THR A 410 25.68 -14.90 -4.92
C THR A 410 26.07 -13.50 -4.48
N GLN A 411 25.17 -12.53 -4.61
CA GLN A 411 25.44 -11.15 -4.20
C GLN A 411 25.60 -11.01 -2.68
N PHE A 412 25.05 -11.92 -1.86
CA PHE A 412 25.16 -11.83 -0.40
C PHE A 412 25.92 -13.03 0.20
N SER A 413 27.14 -12.79 0.68
CA SER A 413 28.02 -13.85 1.18
C SER A 413 27.80 -14.24 2.65
N ASP A 414 27.06 -13.44 3.43
CA ASP A 414 26.94 -13.58 4.89
C ASP A 414 25.49 -13.54 5.41
N ILE A 415 24.50 -13.86 4.57
CA ILE A 415 23.10 -14.01 5.02
C ILE A 415 22.97 -15.30 5.85
N PRO A 416 22.36 -15.24 7.05
CA PRO A 416 22.02 -16.44 7.82
C PRO A 416 21.24 -17.46 6.99
N ALA A 417 21.61 -18.73 7.11
CA ALA A 417 21.00 -19.81 6.32
C ALA A 417 19.47 -19.84 6.44
N ASN A 418 18.92 -19.51 7.60
CA ASN A 418 17.47 -19.45 7.81
C ASN A 418 16.79 -18.40 6.94
N THR A 419 17.33 -17.18 6.88
CA THR A 419 16.82 -16.09 6.04
C THR A 419 16.98 -16.44 4.57
N LEU A 420 18.17 -16.89 4.17
CA LEU A 420 18.47 -17.25 2.78
C LEU A 420 17.56 -18.38 2.29
N ASN A 421 17.34 -19.42 3.09
CA ASN A 421 16.48 -20.54 2.72
C ASN A 421 15.03 -20.10 2.47
N MET A 422 14.50 -19.18 3.28
CA MET A 422 13.14 -18.64 3.09
C MET A 422 13.05 -17.80 1.82
N GLN A 423 14.03 -16.92 1.57
CA GLN A 423 14.11 -16.11 0.35
C GLN A 423 14.24 -16.99 -0.91
N LEU A 424 15.09 -18.02 -0.87
CA LEU A 424 15.25 -18.96 -1.98
C LEU A 424 14.01 -19.81 -2.19
N PHE A 425 13.30 -20.20 -1.13
CA PHE A 425 12.02 -20.90 -1.26
C PHE A 425 11.02 -20.05 -2.04
N VAL A 426 10.87 -18.77 -1.66
CA VAL A 426 10.00 -17.81 -2.34
C VAL A 426 10.36 -17.71 -3.83
N LEU A 427 11.63 -17.40 -4.15
CA LEU A 427 12.05 -17.21 -5.53
C LEU A 427 11.93 -18.47 -6.39
N LYS A 428 12.29 -19.64 -5.82
CA LYS A 428 12.18 -20.92 -6.51
C LYS A 428 10.74 -21.32 -6.76
N SER A 429 9.85 -21.14 -5.78
CA SER A 429 8.43 -21.40 -5.94
C SER A 429 7.83 -20.49 -7.02
N ALA A 430 8.09 -19.18 -6.93
CA ALA A 430 7.57 -18.18 -7.87
C ALA A 430 8.04 -18.39 -9.31
N SER A 431 9.21 -19.01 -9.49
CA SER A 431 9.76 -19.29 -10.83
C SER A 431 8.90 -20.25 -11.65
N GLY A 432 8.10 -21.12 -11.01
CA GLY A 432 7.39 -22.21 -11.68
C GLY A 432 8.30 -23.28 -12.31
N LEU A 433 9.62 -23.18 -12.12
CA LEU A 433 10.60 -24.14 -12.68
C LEU A 433 10.78 -25.38 -11.81
N VAL A 434 10.40 -25.31 -10.53
CA VAL A 434 10.54 -26.42 -9.60
C VAL A 434 9.36 -27.39 -9.75
N PRO A 435 9.61 -28.69 -9.97
CA PRO A 435 8.54 -29.69 -10.06
C PRO A 435 7.68 -29.72 -8.80
N ALA A 436 6.36 -29.89 -8.95
CA ALA A 436 5.40 -29.89 -7.84
C ALA A 436 5.65 -30.99 -6.77
N ASN A 437 6.46 -32.00 -7.09
CA ASN A 437 6.86 -33.08 -6.18
C ASN A 437 8.30 -32.95 -5.68
N ASP A 438 8.93 -31.77 -5.80
CA ASP A 438 10.30 -31.55 -5.34
C ASP A 438 10.44 -31.88 -3.84
N PRO A 439 11.29 -32.87 -3.46
CA PRO A 439 11.41 -33.32 -2.08
C PRO A 439 12.00 -32.26 -1.14
N THR A 440 12.74 -31.28 -1.67
CA THR A 440 13.35 -30.22 -0.87
C THR A 440 12.29 -29.20 -0.47
N MET A 441 11.51 -28.73 -1.44
CA MET A 441 10.42 -27.79 -1.20
C MET A 441 9.36 -28.39 -0.28
N LEU A 442 8.96 -29.65 -0.50
CA LEU A 442 8.00 -30.37 0.36
C LEU A 442 8.47 -30.50 1.82
N ARG A 443 9.78 -30.66 2.04
CA ARG A 443 10.36 -30.73 3.38
C ARG A 443 10.50 -29.36 4.04
N GLN A 444 10.77 -28.32 3.25
CA GLN A 444 10.93 -26.95 3.75
C GLN A 444 9.59 -26.27 4.08
N ALA A 445 8.53 -26.53 3.31
CA ALA A 445 7.27 -25.81 3.45
C ALA A 445 6.65 -25.89 4.88
N PRO A 446 6.57 -27.06 5.54
CA PRO A 446 6.06 -27.13 6.92
C PRO A 446 6.93 -26.39 7.95
N ILE A 447 8.25 -26.32 7.71
CA ILE A 447 9.19 -25.59 8.57
C ILE A 447 8.93 -24.08 8.46
N LEU A 448 8.76 -23.58 7.23
CA LEU A 448 8.44 -22.18 6.98
C LEU A 448 7.06 -21.81 7.55
N LEU A 449 6.06 -22.68 7.38
CA LEU A 449 4.76 -22.50 8.02
C LEU A 449 4.89 -22.34 9.53
N SER A 450 5.62 -23.24 10.22
CA SER A 450 5.78 -23.17 11.67
C SER A 450 6.38 -21.82 12.12
N ARG A 451 7.32 -21.27 11.35
CA ARG A 451 7.90 -19.94 11.61
C ARG A 451 6.88 -18.82 11.42
N LEU A 452 6.12 -18.84 10.32
CA LEU A 452 5.06 -17.86 10.08
C LEU A 452 4.00 -17.85 11.19
N LEU A 453 3.67 -19.01 11.74
CA LEU A 453 2.72 -19.14 12.85
C LEU A 453 3.25 -18.51 14.15
N GLN A 454 4.56 -18.56 14.38
CA GLN A 454 5.22 -17.98 15.55
C GLN A 454 5.41 -16.46 15.42
N ASN A 455 5.53 -15.95 14.20
CA ASN A 455 5.69 -14.51 13.95
C ASN A 455 4.35 -13.78 14.05
N ASN A 456 4.25 -12.74 14.90
CA ASN A 456 3.04 -11.93 15.06
C ASN A 456 3.01 -10.66 14.22
N HIS A 457 4.11 -10.33 13.54
CA HIS A 457 4.24 -9.13 12.71
C HIS A 457 4.94 -9.51 11.41
N TRP A 458 4.18 -9.54 10.31
CA TRP A 458 4.70 -9.95 9.00
C TRP A 458 5.22 -8.75 8.22
N GLY A 459 6.40 -8.89 7.62
CA GLY A 459 6.89 -7.98 6.59
C GLY A 459 6.76 -8.59 5.20
N ALA A 460 7.41 -7.98 4.21
CA ALA A 460 7.41 -8.43 2.82
C ALA A 460 7.86 -9.90 2.66
N LEU A 461 8.89 -10.33 3.43
CA LEU A 461 9.36 -11.72 3.38
C LEU A 461 8.27 -12.71 3.78
N GLU A 462 7.53 -12.43 4.85
CA GLU A 462 6.47 -13.29 5.35
C GLU A 462 5.26 -13.32 4.41
N THR A 463 4.84 -12.16 3.86
CA THR A 463 3.70 -12.09 2.94
C THR A 463 4.00 -12.77 1.61
N HIS A 464 5.18 -12.57 1.02
CA HIS A 464 5.62 -13.36 -0.15
C HIS A 464 5.67 -14.87 0.15
N THR A 465 6.20 -15.26 1.31
CA THR A 465 6.25 -16.68 1.69
C THR A 465 4.86 -17.28 1.84
N SER A 466 3.89 -16.52 2.35
CA SER A 466 2.51 -16.98 2.50
C SER A 466 1.86 -17.32 1.14
N GLN A 467 2.12 -16.51 0.11
CA GLN A 467 1.66 -16.80 -1.25
C GLN A 467 2.37 -18.03 -1.82
N GLU A 468 3.69 -18.12 -1.66
CA GLU A 468 4.43 -19.19 -2.30
C GLU A 468 4.23 -20.58 -1.66
N LEU A 469 3.83 -20.63 -0.39
CA LEU A 469 3.57 -21.90 0.32
C LEU A 469 2.37 -22.70 -0.23
N ILE A 470 1.49 -22.08 -1.02
CA ILE A 470 0.22 -22.67 -1.47
C ILE A 470 0.41 -23.99 -2.19
N ASN A 471 1.45 -24.08 -3.01
CA ASN A 471 1.70 -25.25 -3.85
C ASN A 471 2.27 -26.44 -3.06
N TRP A 472 2.71 -26.20 -1.82
CA TRP A 472 3.55 -27.14 -1.06
C TRP A 472 2.91 -27.63 0.24
N LEU A 473 1.83 -27.01 0.68
CA LEU A 473 1.10 -27.37 1.90
C LEU A 473 -0.17 -28.16 1.60
N ASN A 474 -0.66 -28.94 2.57
CA ASN A 474 -1.97 -29.58 2.49
C ASN A 474 -3.10 -28.63 2.98
N PRO A 475 -4.39 -28.97 2.81
CA PRO A 475 -5.50 -28.08 3.17
C PRO A 475 -5.54 -27.67 4.65
N GLU A 476 -5.18 -28.56 5.57
CA GLU A 476 -5.12 -28.25 7.00
C GLU A 476 -4.04 -27.21 7.30
N GLN A 477 -2.85 -27.40 6.73
CA GLN A 477 -1.74 -26.47 6.85
C GLN A 477 -2.03 -25.11 6.20
N LEU A 478 -2.69 -25.10 5.04
CA LEU A 478 -3.17 -23.88 4.39
C LEU A 478 -4.21 -23.15 5.24
N THR A 479 -5.06 -23.88 5.95
CA THR A 479 -6.00 -23.31 6.91
C THR A 479 -5.26 -22.56 8.02
N MET A 480 -4.26 -23.19 8.62
CA MET A 480 -3.43 -22.56 9.65
C MET A 480 -2.73 -21.30 9.12
N LEU A 481 -2.17 -21.36 7.92
CA LEU A 481 -1.46 -20.26 7.27
C LEU A 481 -2.36 -19.02 7.11
N PHE A 482 -3.52 -19.17 6.49
CA PHE A 482 -4.39 -18.03 6.17
C PHE A 482 -5.23 -17.55 7.36
N GLN A 483 -5.52 -18.41 8.34
CA GLN A 483 -6.04 -17.94 9.64
C GLN A 483 -5.03 -17.05 10.35
N LYS A 484 -3.75 -17.44 10.34
CA LYS A 484 -2.68 -16.63 10.88
C LYS A 484 -2.51 -15.32 10.09
N GLY A 485 -2.53 -15.40 8.76
CA GLY A 485 -2.48 -14.22 7.90
C GLY A 485 -3.55 -13.22 8.25
N ASN A 486 -4.83 -13.64 8.31
CA ASN A 486 -5.94 -12.78 8.73
C ASN A 486 -5.70 -12.15 10.12
N HIS A 487 -5.22 -12.93 11.09
CA HIS A 487 -4.91 -12.41 12.42
C HIS A 487 -3.84 -11.30 12.40
N VAL A 488 -2.82 -11.45 11.56
CA VAL A 488 -1.76 -10.45 11.40
C VAL A 488 -2.31 -9.20 10.72
N VAL A 489 -3.01 -9.35 9.59
CA VAL A 489 -3.59 -8.22 8.83
C VAL A 489 -4.53 -7.39 9.70
N VAL A 490 -5.41 -8.03 10.48
CA VAL A 490 -6.34 -7.32 11.39
C VAL A 490 -5.61 -6.56 12.49
N LYS A 491 -4.49 -7.09 13.00
CA LYS A 491 -3.71 -6.44 14.07
C LYS A 491 -2.73 -5.39 13.57
N HIS A 492 -2.23 -5.58 12.36
CA HIS A 492 -1.19 -4.78 11.71
C HIS A 492 -1.71 -4.37 10.32
N PRO A 493 -2.67 -3.43 10.24
CA PRO A 493 -3.33 -3.06 8.98
C PRO A 493 -2.35 -2.42 7.97
N LEU A 494 -1.17 -1.99 8.42
CA LEU A 494 -0.07 -1.48 7.58
C LEU A 494 0.93 -2.57 7.18
N THR A 495 0.58 -3.85 7.34
CA THR A 495 1.40 -4.98 6.89
C THR A 495 1.72 -4.81 5.40
N VAL A 496 2.99 -4.93 5.05
CA VAL A 496 3.43 -4.80 3.65
C VAL A 496 3.08 -6.05 2.87
N GLY A 497 2.40 -5.88 1.73
CA GLY A 497 2.07 -6.99 0.84
C GLY A 497 0.85 -7.81 1.28
N ILE A 498 -0.12 -7.18 1.96
CA ILE A 498 -1.41 -7.83 2.33
C ILE A 498 -2.09 -8.48 1.11
N ASN A 499 -1.99 -7.85 -0.06
CA ASN A 499 -2.49 -8.38 -1.32
C ASN A 499 -1.93 -9.80 -1.63
N TYR A 500 -0.70 -10.11 -1.27
CA TYR A 500 -0.13 -11.45 -1.44
C TYR A 500 -0.78 -12.51 -0.53
N VAL A 501 -1.25 -12.12 0.67
CA VAL A 501 -2.00 -13.02 1.57
C VAL A 501 -3.34 -13.38 0.93
N PHE A 502 -4.07 -12.39 0.40
CA PHE A 502 -5.38 -12.63 -0.23
C PHE A 502 -5.27 -13.31 -1.59
N SER A 503 -4.31 -12.90 -2.43
CA SER A 503 -3.98 -13.60 -3.68
C SER A 503 -3.64 -15.06 -3.40
N GLY A 504 -2.90 -15.29 -2.31
CA GLY A 504 -2.57 -16.64 -1.91
C GLY A 504 -3.78 -17.44 -1.43
N LEU A 505 -4.68 -16.84 -0.65
CA LEU A 505 -5.90 -17.50 -0.23
C LEU A 505 -6.80 -17.85 -1.43
N ASN A 506 -6.91 -16.95 -2.41
CA ASN A 506 -7.63 -17.19 -3.66
C ASN A 506 -7.09 -18.44 -4.37
N GLN A 507 -5.79 -18.50 -4.65
CA GLN A 507 -5.15 -19.63 -5.31
C GLN A 507 -5.26 -20.93 -4.49
N ALA A 508 -5.18 -20.84 -3.16
CA ALA A 508 -5.36 -21.99 -2.27
C ALA A 508 -6.77 -22.57 -2.35
N ILE A 509 -7.81 -21.73 -2.34
CA ILE A 509 -9.20 -22.17 -2.51
C ILE A 509 -9.37 -22.92 -3.84
N ILE A 510 -8.85 -22.35 -4.93
CA ILE A 510 -8.92 -22.97 -6.26
C ILE A 510 -8.16 -24.29 -6.31
N ARG A 511 -6.97 -24.37 -5.73
CA ARG A 511 -6.19 -25.61 -5.65
C ARG A 511 -6.96 -26.69 -4.90
N VAL A 512 -7.62 -26.35 -3.79
CA VAL A 512 -8.46 -27.29 -3.03
C VAL A 512 -9.66 -27.76 -3.86
N ILE A 513 -10.31 -26.86 -4.61
CA ILE A 513 -11.40 -27.20 -5.54
C ILE A 513 -10.95 -28.20 -6.60
N LEU A 514 -9.77 -27.99 -7.19
CA LEU A 514 -9.30 -28.76 -8.35
C LEU A 514 -8.70 -30.12 -7.98
N HIS A 515 -8.15 -30.27 -6.77
CA HIS A 515 -7.27 -31.40 -6.45
C HIS A 515 -7.64 -32.20 -5.20
N TYR A 516 -8.62 -31.75 -4.41
CA TYR A 516 -8.98 -32.40 -3.15
C TYR A 516 -10.45 -32.83 -3.11
N SER A 517 -10.80 -33.67 -2.14
CA SER A 517 -12.16 -34.19 -2.00
C SER A 517 -13.15 -33.11 -1.55
N SER A 518 -14.44 -33.31 -1.86
CA SER A 518 -15.51 -32.41 -1.39
C SER A 518 -15.56 -32.29 0.15
N LYS A 519 -15.15 -33.33 0.89
CA LYS A 519 -15.06 -33.27 2.36
C LYS A 519 -13.97 -32.30 2.81
N GLU A 520 -12.80 -32.37 2.20
CA GLU A 520 -11.68 -31.46 2.49
C GLU A 520 -12.01 -30.03 2.08
N LEU A 521 -12.61 -29.85 0.89
CA LEU A 521 -13.08 -28.54 0.44
C LEU A 521 -14.11 -27.94 1.42
N SER A 522 -15.06 -28.73 1.91
CA SER A 522 -16.06 -28.27 2.88
C SER A 522 -15.41 -27.79 4.18
N ALA A 523 -14.50 -28.58 4.76
CA ALA A 523 -13.78 -28.20 5.98
C ALA A 523 -12.90 -26.95 5.77
N PHE A 524 -12.23 -26.88 4.61
CA PHE A 524 -11.38 -25.75 4.24
C PHE A 524 -12.18 -24.45 4.15
N LEU A 525 -13.27 -24.42 3.37
CA LEU A 525 -14.08 -23.20 3.17
C LEU A 525 -14.77 -22.72 4.46
N GLN A 526 -15.14 -23.63 5.38
CA GLN A 526 -15.71 -23.26 6.68
C GLN A 526 -14.78 -22.38 7.52
N SER A 527 -13.47 -22.55 7.35
CA SER A 527 -12.45 -21.81 8.10
C SER A 527 -12.26 -20.36 7.64
N PHE A 528 -12.85 -19.97 6.50
CA PHE A 528 -12.67 -18.65 5.87
C PHE A 528 -13.95 -17.83 5.77
N ARG A 529 -14.97 -18.11 6.61
CA ARG A 529 -16.19 -17.29 6.69
C ARG A 529 -15.91 -15.83 7.01
N TRP A 530 -14.78 -15.53 7.66
CA TRP A 530 -14.32 -14.18 7.95
C TRP A 530 -14.05 -13.33 6.69
N LEU A 531 -13.90 -13.94 5.49
CA LEU A 531 -13.82 -13.19 4.22
C LEU A 531 -15.05 -12.30 3.99
N LEU A 532 -16.20 -12.66 4.56
CA LEU A 532 -17.45 -11.89 4.46
C LEU A 532 -17.41 -10.60 5.28
N THR A 533 -16.52 -10.51 6.27
CA THR A 533 -16.40 -9.40 7.23
C THR A 533 -14.94 -8.94 7.34
N SER A 534 -14.18 -9.08 6.26
CA SER A 534 -12.81 -8.58 6.19
C SER A 534 -12.85 -7.11 5.80
N THR A 535 -12.17 -6.24 6.54
CA THR A 535 -12.17 -4.80 6.30
C THR A 535 -11.27 -4.37 5.14
N ASP A 536 -10.42 -5.28 4.66
CA ASP A 536 -9.46 -5.00 3.59
C ASP A 536 -10.17 -4.73 2.23
N PRO A 537 -9.89 -3.58 1.57
CA PRO A 537 -10.51 -3.19 0.31
C PRO A 537 -9.83 -3.79 -0.94
N SER A 538 -8.74 -4.56 -0.79
CA SER A 538 -7.90 -4.94 -1.94
C SER A 538 -8.65 -5.76 -2.98
N PRO A 539 -8.33 -5.59 -4.28
CA PRO A 539 -8.90 -6.40 -5.35
C PRO A 539 -8.69 -7.91 -5.13
N GLU A 540 -7.56 -8.33 -4.56
CA GLU A 540 -7.24 -9.72 -4.28
C GLU A 540 -8.14 -10.33 -3.20
N ARG A 541 -8.60 -9.53 -2.21
CA ARG A 541 -9.59 -9.98 -1.24
C ARG A 541 -10.91 -10.30 -1.92
N TRP A 542 -11.33 -9.50 -2.90
CA TRP A 542 -12.53 -9.78 -3.71
C TRP A 542 -12.36 -11.05 -4.54
N GLU A 543 -11.21 -11.25 -5.16
CA GLU A 543 -10.90 -12.50 -5.87
C GLU A 543 -11.04 -13.73 -4.96
N ALA A 544 -10.48 -13.70 -3.76
CA ALA A 544 -10.59 -14.79 -2.79
C ALA A 544 -12.05 -15.03 -2.36
N LEU A 545 -12.83 -13.96 -2.14
CA LEU A 545 -14.24 -14.05 -1.81
C LEU A 545 -15.06 -14.68 -2.95
N GLY A 546 -14.76 -14.33 -4.20
CA GLY A 546 -15.36 -14.94 -5.38
C GLY A 546 -15.11 -16.45 -5.43
N SER A 547 -13.85 -16.86 -5.22
CA SER A 547 -13.47 -18.28 -5.19
C SER A 547 -14.12 -19.03 -4.04
N TRP A 548 -14.35 -18.37 -2.91
CA TRP A 548 -15.09 -18.93 -1.78
C TRP A 548 -16.56 -19.21 -2.13
N TYR A 549 -17.27 -18.26 -2.75
CA TYR A 549 -18.65 -18.48 -3.21
C TYR A 549 -18.74 -19.58 -4.27
N LEU A 550 -17.79 -19.62 -5.20
CA LEU A 550 -17.71 -20.64 -6.23
C LEU A 550 -17.49 -22.04 -5.64
N GLY A 551 -16.57 -22.17 -4.68
CA GLY A 551 -16.33 -23.41 -3.96
C GLY A 551 -17.58 -23.90 -3.22
N ARG A 552 -18.36 -23.00 -2.62
CA ARG A 552 -19.64 -23.35 -1.99
C ARG A 552 -20.67 -23.88 -2.98
N TYR A 553 -20.79 -23.25 -4.15
CA TYR A 553 -21.67 -23.77 -5.22
C TYR A 553 -21.23 -25.16 -5.69
N LEU A 554 -19.92 -25.42 -5.81
CA LEU A 554 -19.43 -26.73 -6.22
C LEU A 554 -19.66 -27.83 -5.18
N LEU A 555 -19.68 -27.49 -3.88
CA LEU A 555 -20.04 -28.42 -2.81
C LEU A 555 -21.53 -28.79 -2.80
N ASP A 556 -22.38 -27.80 -3.08
CA ASP A 556 -23.83 -27.96 -3.16
C ASP A 556 -24.37 -27.11 -4.33
N PRO A 557 -24.50 -27.70 -5.54
CA PRO A 557 -24.96 -27.01 -6.76
C PRO A 557 -26.46 -26.66 -6.75
N SER A 558 -26.94 -26.05 -5.68
CA SER A 558 -28.32 -25.61 -5.49
C SER A 558 -28.57 -24.24 -6.12
N LYS A 559 -29.84 -23.95 -6.43
CA LYS A 559 -30.26 -22.62 -6.93
C LYS A 559 -29.85 -21.52 -5.95
N ALA A 560 -29.97 -21.76 -4.64
CA ALA A 560 -29.57 -20.80 -3.62
C ALA A 560 -28.07 -20.44 -3.70
N ASN A 561 -27.18 -21.42 -3.85
CA ASN A 561 -25.75 -21.12 -3.98
C ASN A 561 -25.41 -20.49 -5.35
N ALA A 562 -26.12 -20.86 -6.42
CA ALA A 562 -25.98 -20.19 -7.71
C ALA A 562 -26.40 -18.71 -7.64
N ASP A 563 -27.49 -18.41 -6.92
CA ASP A 563 -27.97 -17.03 -6.70
C ASP A 563 -26.97 -16.20 -5.88
N GLN A 564 -26.23 -16.82 -4.95
CA GLN A 564 -25.15 -16.14 -4.23
C GLN A 564 -23.95 -15.82 -5.14
N VAL A 565 -23.59 -16.72 -6.06
CA VAL A 565 -22.54 -16.43 -7.05
C VAL A 565 -23.00 -15.32 -8.00
N GLU A 566 -24.24 -15.35 -8.48
CA GLU A 566 -24.81 -14.28 -9.32
C GLU A 566 -24.80 -12.93 -8.58
N LEU A 567 -25.26 -12.92 -7.32
CA LEU A 567 -25.25 -11.72 -6.49
C LEU A 567 -23.83 -11.17 -6.31
N TYR A 568 -22.85 -12.04 -6.00
CA TYR A 568 -21.45 -11.64 -5.91
C TYR A 568 -20.96 -11.01 -7.23
N VAL A 569 -21.26 -11.63 -8.38
CA VAL A 569 -20.85 -11.09 -9.69
C VAL A 569 -21.44 -9.70 -9.91
N HIS A 570 -22.72 -9.51 -9.63
CA HIS A 570 -23.40 -8.21 -9.78
C HIS A 570 -22.84 -7.16 -8.82
N GLU A 571 -22.59 -7.54 -7.57
CA GLU A 571 -22.04 -6.65 -6.55
C GLU A 571 -20.61 -6.22 -6.92
N SER A 572 -19.74 -7.16 -7.31
CA SER A 572 -18.37 -6.86 -7.74
C SER A 572 -18.33 -5.97 -8.98
N LEU A 573 -19.20 -6.18 -9.98
CA LEU A 573 -19.28 -5.29 -11.14
C LEU A 573 -19.72 -3.88 -10.73
N ARG A 574 -20.73 -3.77 -9.86
CA ARG A 574 -21.29 -2.50 -9.40
C ARG A 574 -20.28 -1.64 -8.63
N ILE A 575 -19.47 -2.27 -7.80
CA ILE A 575 -18.47 -1.56 -6.99
C ILE A 575 -17.11 -1.42 -7.67
N GLY A 576 -16.91 -1.94 -8.88
CA GLY A 576 -15.67 -1.74 -9.63
C GLY A 576 -14.59 -2.80 -9.46
N HIS A 577 -14.95 -4.07 -9.23
CA HIS A 577 -14.02 -5.21 -9.25
C HIS A 577 -14.27 -6.18 -10.43
N PRO A 578 -14.24 -5.72 -11.70
CA PRO A 578 -14.34 -6.62 -12.84
C PRO A 578 -13.14 -7.57 -12.94
N ASN A 579 -11.99 -7.20 -12.37
CA ASN A 579 -10.82 -8.07 -12.27
C ASN A 579 -11.14 -9.37 -11.53
N ALA A 580 -11.93 -9.29 -10.45
CA ALA A 580 -12.28 -10.46 -9.67
C ALA A 580 -13.12 -11.45 -10.49
N ILE A 581 -13.92 -10.91 -11.42
CA ILE A 581 -14.70 -11.72 -12.36
C ILE A 581 -13.82 -12.33 -13.45
N THR A 582 -12.90 -11.55 -14.02
CA THR A 582 -11.91 -12.04 -14.98
C THR A 582 -11.06 -13.16 -14.38
N ASN A 583 -10.58 -12.97 -13.14
CA ASN A 583 -9.81 -13.94 -12.38
C ASN A 583 -10.60 -15.25 -12.20
N LEU A 584 -11.86 -15.17 -11.75
CA LEU A 584 -12.72 -16.34 -11.60
C LEU A 584 -12.93 -17.11 -12.90
N LYS A 585 -13.05 -16.41 -14.04
CA LYS A 585 -13.19 -17.02 -15.36
C LYS A 585 -11.91 -17.69 -15.86
N SER A 586 -10.75 -17.24 -15.38
CA SER A 586 -9.44 -17.79 -15.78
C SER A 586 -9.22 -19.22 -15.26
N PHE A 587 -9.91 -19.61 -14.19
CA PHE A 587 -9.78 -20.96 -13.63
C PHE A 587 -10.53 -22.00 -14.46
N ASN A 588 -9.81 -23.00 -14.95
CA ASN A 588 -10.37 -24.11 -15.72
C ASN A 588 -11.06 -25.16 -14.82
N ILE A 589 -12.18 -24.78 -14.21
CA ILE A 589 -12.94 -25.65 -13.30
C ILE A 589 -13.92 -26.50 -14.11
N LYS A 590 -13.57 -27.78 -14.32
CA LYS A 590 -14.31 -28.74 -15.17
C LYS A 590 -15.77 -28.97 -14.78
N HIS A 591 -16.13 -28.74 -13.52
CA HIS A 591 -17.45 -29.06 -12.97
C HIS A 591 -18.44 -27.88 -13.02
N LEU A 592 -18.04 -26.73 -13.55
CA LEU A 592 -18.94 -25.60 -13.74
C LEU A 592 -19.79 -25.77 -15.01
N PRO A 593 -21.07 -25.34 -14.98
CA PRO A 593 -21.85 -25.24 -16.20
C PRO A 593 -21.14 -24.36 -17.24
N LYS A 594 -21.27 -24.71 -18.52
CA LYS A 594 -20.68 -23.92 -19.62
C LYS A 594 -21.23 -22.49 -19.58
N GLY A 595 -20.34 -21.50 -19.58
CA GLY A 595 -20.71 -20.08 -19.54
C GLY A 595 -21.38 -19.64 -18.24
N PHE A 596 -21.18 -20.37 -17.13
CA PHE A 596 -21.84 -20.09 -15.84
C PHE A 596 -21.65 -18.64 -15.38
N ILE A 597 -20.40 -18.17 -15.31
CA ILE A 597 -20.10 -16.79 -14.90
C ILE A 597 -20.52 -15.79 -15.99
N ASP A 598 -20.34 -16.11 -17.26
CA ASP A 598 -20.71 -15.24 -18.39
C ASP A 598 -22.21 -14.92 -18.42
N LYS A 599 -23.04 -15.91 -18.06
CA LYS A 599 -24.49 -15.74 -17.91
C LYS A 599 -24.83 -14.70 -16.84
N PHE A 600 -24.16 -14.74 -15.70
CA PHE A 600 -24.38 -13.77 -14.61
C PHE A 600 -23.87 -12.37 -14.97
N VAL A 601 -22.76 -12.28 -15.69
CA VAL A 601 -22.29 -11.00 -16.23
C VAL A 601 -23.30 -10.43 -17.22
N SER A 602 -23.88 -11.26 -18.09
CA SER A 602 -24.88 -10.85 -19.07
C SER A 602 -26.24 -10.50 -18.46
N SER A 603 -26.55 -11.00 -17.24
CA SER A 603 -27.77 -10.66 -16.50
C SER A 603 -27.63 -9.37 -15.69
N TYR A 604 -26.41 -8.87 -15.48
CA TYR A 604 -26.17 -7.61 -14.79
C TYR A 604 -26.80 -6.46 -15.57
N LYS A 605 -27.66 -5.71 -14.88
CA LYS A 605 -28.24 -4.46 -15.37
C LYS A 605 -27.75 -3.35 -14.45
N ASP A 606 -27.00 -2.43 -15.03
CA ASP A 606 -26.45 -1.30 -14.27
C ASP A 606 -27.54 -0.39 -13.71
#